data_AF-A0A2V9CBP3-F1
#
_entry.id   AF-A0A2V9CBP3-F1
#
_cell.length_a   1.000
_cell.length_b   1.000
_cell.length_c   1.000
_cell.angle_alpha   90.00
_cell.angle_beta   90.00
_cell.angle_gamma   90.00
#
_symmetry.space_group_name_H-M   'P 1'
#
loop_
_entity.id
_entity.type
_entity.pdbx_description
1 polymer ?
#
loop_
_entity_poly.entity_id
_entity_poly.type
_entity_poly.pdbx_seq_one_letter_code
_entity_poly.pdbx_strand_id
1 'polypeptide(L)' 'MFAFVDHNGEAERVGMKMKNPTKLLIFGSPKAGTPLMLAAPSIAIDFPGMCIVRRKSGSRTTVPIT' A
#
# COMPACT_ATOMS: atom_id res chain seq x y z
N MET A 1 -0.42 -2.09 11.44
CA MET A 1 -0.23 -1.24 10.24
C MET A 1 1.25 -0.92 10.16
N PHE A 2 1.87 -1.09 8.99
CA PHE A 2 3.32 -0.88 8.82
C PHE A 2 3.62 0.51 8.26
N ALA A 3 2.91 0.94 7.22
CA ALA A 3 3.06 2.27 6.66
C ALA A 3 1.78 2.76 5.97
N PHE A 4 1.67 4.07 5.87
CA PHE A 4 0.65 4.77 5.09
C PHE A 4 1.33 5.82 4.22
N VAL A 5 1.06 5.79 2.91
CA VAL A 5 1.68 6.70 1.94
C VAL A 5 0.59 7.48 1.20
N ASP A 6 0.64 8.82 1.29
CA ASP A 6 -0.26 9.71 0.58
C ASP A 6 0.36 10.14 -0.76
N HIS A 7 0.14 9.33 -1.81
CA HIS A 7 0.69 9.65 -3.14
C HIS A 7 0.16 10.97 -3.72
N ASN A 8 -1.01 11.46 -3.30
CA ASN A 8 -1.50 12.76 -3.78
C ASN A 8 -0.75 13.90 -3.13
N GLY A 9 -0.60 13.87 -1.81
CA GLY A 9 0.19 14.87 -1.09
C GLY A 9 1.63 14.91 -1.59
N GLU A 10 2.25 13.75 -1.79
CA GLU A 10 3.62 13.67 -2.31
C GLU A 10 3.73 14.19 -3.76
N ALA A 11 2.73 13.96 -4.61
CA ALA A 11 2.70 14.55 -5.95
C ALA A 11 2.59 16.09 -5.89
N GLU A 12 1.76 16.63 -5.00
CA GLU A 12 1.60 18.08 -4.82
C GLU A 12 2.90 18.75 -4.37
N ARG A 13 3.66 18.10 -3.48
CA ARG A 13 4.96 18.59 -3.00
C ARG A 13 5.99 18.79 -4.11
N VAL A 14 5.86 18.05 -5.21
CA VAL A 14 6.72 18.15 -6.39
C VAL A 14 6.05 18.88 -7.56
N GLY A 15 4.95 19.60 -7.30
CA GLY A 15 4.24 20.40 -8.32
C GLY A 15 3.42 19.57 -9.32
N MET A 16 3.21 18.29 -9.05
CA MET A 16 2.40 17.40 -9.89
C MET A 16 0.99 17.24 -9.31
N LYS A 17 0.01 16.95 -10.16
CA LYS A 17 -1.36 16.63 -9.74
C LYS A 17 -1.72 15.22 -10.15
N MET A 18 -2.09 14.39 -9.18
CA MET A 18 -2.75 13.12 -9.45
C MET A 18 -4.25 13.35 -9.67
N LYS A 19 -4.79 12.81 -10.76
CA LYS A 19 -6.23 12.98 -11.09
C LYS A 19 -7.17 12.37 -10.05
N ASN A 20 -6.73 11.35 -9.32
CA ASN A 20 -7.54 10.66 -8.32
C ASN A 20 -6.77 10.55 -6.99
N PRO A 21 -7.42 10.84 -5.84
CA PRO A 21 -6.89 10.56 -4.52
C PRO A 21 -6.51 9.08 -4.42
N THR A 22 -5.23 8.82 -4.15
CA THR A 22 -4.55 7.54 -4.18
C THR A 22 -3.68 7.47 -2.93
N LYS A 23 -4.00 6.52 -2.05
CA LYS A 23 -3.33 6.31 -0.79
C LYS A 23 -2.96 4.83 -0.69
N LEU A 24 -1.72 4.54 -0.32
CA LEU A 24 -1.23 3.18 -0.14
C LEU A 24 -1.20 2.85 1.35
N LEU A 25 -1.83 1.73 1.72
CA LEU A 25 -1.71 1.12 3.04
C LEU A 25 -0.82 -0.11 2.91
N ILE A 26 0.26 -0.14 3.67
CA ILE A 26 1.13 -1.29 3.84
C ILE A 26 0.86 -1.88 5.21
N PHE A 27 0.43 -3.14 5.25
CA PHE A 27 0.07 -3.83 6.48
C PHE A 27 0.48 -5.30 6.42
N GLY A 28 0.53 -5.93 7.57
CA GLY A 28 0.88 -7.33 7.67
C GLY A 28 0.86 -7.80 9.12
N SER A 29 1.09 -9.10 9.30
CA SER A 29 1.18 -9.74 10.60
C SER A 29 2.58 -10.31 10.78
N PRO A 30 3.41 -9.79 11.70
CA PRO A 30 4.71 -10.38 11.99
C PRO A 30 4.58 -11.85 12.42
N LYS A 31 3.55 -12.18 13.21
CA LYS A 31 3.27 -13.55 13.64
C LYS A 31 3.06 -14.52 12.47
N ALA A 32 2.44 -14.07 11.38
CA ALA A 32 2.22 -14.89 10.19
C ALA A 32 3.37 -14.81 9.19
N GLY A 33 3.96 -13.63 8.99
CA GLY A 33 4.95 -13.36 7.95
C GLY A 33 6.38 -13.74 8.34
N THR A 34 6.80 -13.51 9.59
CA THR A 34 8.18 -13.76 10.01
C THR A 34 8.60 -15.24 9.86
N PRO A 35 7.78 -16.24 10.24
CA PRO A 35 8.14 -17.64 9.98
C PRO A 35 8.36 -17.94 8.49
N LEU A 36 7.56 -17.33 7.60
CA LEU A 36 7.71 -17.49 6.16
C LEU A 36 8.99 -16.80 5.65
N MET A 37 9.31 -15.60 6.14
CA MET A 37 10.54 -14.88 5.79
C MET A 37 11.80 -15.61 6.27
N LEU A 38 11.72 -16.32 7.41
CA LEU A 38 12.82 -17.17 7.88
C LEU A 38 13.01 -18.40 6.98
N ALA A 39 11.92 -19.00 6.50
CA ALA A 39 11.97 -20.15 5.59
C ALA A 39 12.39 -19.77 4.16
N ALA A 40 11.97 -18.60 3.68
CA ALA A 40 12.25 -18.08 2.35
C ALA A 40 12.33 -16.54 2.39
N PRO A 41 13.52 -15.94 2.56
CA PRO A 41 13.68 -14.49 2.69
C PRO A 41 13.13 -13.67 1.51
N SER A 42 13.15 -14.24 0.30
CA SER A 42 12.60 -13.59 -0.90
C SER A 42 11.10 -13.28 -0.79
N ILE A 43 10.37 -14.00 0.07
CA ILE A 43 8.93 -13.79 0.28
C ILE A 43 8.62 -12.40 0.85
N ALA A 44 9.61 -11.70 1.41
CA ALA A 44 9.45 -10.34 1.92
C ALA A 44 9.14 -9.32 0.80
N ILE A 45 9.41 -9.65 -0.46
CA ILE A 45 9.03 -8.82 -1.62
C ILE A 45 7.53 -8.91 -1.86
N ASP A 46 6.98 -10.12 -1.75
CA ASP A 46 5.56 -10.41 -2.02
C ASP A 46 4.66 -10.16 -0.78
N PHE A 47 5.24 -10.18 0.43
CA PHE A 47 4.55 -10.01 1.70
C PHE A 47 5.19 -8.88 2.51
N PRO A 48 4.69 -7.65 2.33
CA PRO A 48 3.55 -7.24 3.15
C PRO A 48 2.26 -7.07 2.33
N GLY A 49 1.10 -7.29 2.97
CA GLY A 49 -0.18 -6.99 2.35
C GLY A 49 -0.25 -5.51 1.96
N MET A 50 -0.40 -5.24 0.66
CA MET A 50 -0.52 -3.90 0.12
C MET A 50 -1.93 -3.67 -0.40
N CYS A 51 -2.49 -2.51 -0.07
CA CYS A 51 -3.76 -2.11 -0.64
C CYS A 51 -3.78 -0.63 -0.99
N ILE A 52 -4.26 -0.32 -2.19
CA ILE A 52 -4.53 1.05 -2.62
C ILE A 52 -5.97 1.38 -2.29
N VAL A 53 -6.15 2.47 -1.55
CA VAL A 53 -7.42 3.14 -1.41
C VAL A 53 -7.46 4.29 -2.40
N ARG A 54 -8.38 4.21 -3.36
CA ARG A 54 -8.62 5.23 -4.37
C ARG A 54 -10.04 5.76 -4.30
N ARG A 55 -10.23 7.05 -4.56
CA ARG A 55 -11.58 7.59 -4.84
C ARG A 55 -11.84 7.60 -6.35
N LYS A 56 -13.00 7.08 -6.77
CA LYS A 56 -13.54 7.23 -8.12
C LYS A 56 -14.94 7.84 -7.98
N SER A 57 -15.17 9.03 -8.58
CA SER A 57 -16.49 9.69 -8.73
C SER A 57 -17.53 9.30 -7.65
N GLY A 58 -17.42 9.85 -6.44
CA GLY A 58 -18.36 9.59 -5.33
C GLY A 58 -18.09 8.34 -4.48
N SER A 59 -17.45 7.30 -5.03
CA SER A 59 -17.24 6.02 -4.34
C SER A 59 -15.77 5.78 -3.94
N ARG A 60 -15.56 5.18 -2.76
CA ARG A 60 -14.25 4.68 -2.31
C ARG A 60 -14.05 3.28 -2.88
N THR A 61 -12.95 3.05 -3.57
CA THR A 61 -12.57 1.75 -4.11
C THR A 61 -11.25 1.31 -3.49
N THR A 62 -11.25 0.10 -2.97
CA THR A 62 -10.10 -0.55 -2.34
C THR A 62 -9.60 -1.60 -3.33
N VAL A 63 -8.38 -1.43 -3.85
CA VAL A 63 -7.77 -2.37 -4.80
C VAL A 63 -6.66 -3.10 -4.07
N PRO A 64 -6.75 -4.43 -3.89
CA PRO A 64 -5.63 -5.22 -3.39
C PRO A 64 -4.52 -5.19 -4.44
N ILE A 65 -3.28 -4.98 -3.99
CA ILE A 65 -2.11 -5.25 -4.82
C ILE A 65 -1.60 -6.61 -4.35
N THR A 66 -1.67 -7.60 -5.24
CA THR A 66 -0.96 -8.89 -5.10
C THR A 66 0.32 -8.83 -5.91
#